data_AF-A0A9D6HBH2-F1
#
_entry.id   AF-A0A9D6HBH2-F1
#
_cell.length_a   1.000
_cell.length_b   1.000
_cell.length_c   1.000
_cell.angle_alpha   90.00
_cell.angle_beta   90.00
_cell.angle_gamma   90.00
#
_symmetry.space_group_name_H-M   'P 1'
#
loop_
_entity.id
_entity.type
_entity.pdbx_description
1 polymer ?
#
loop_
_entity_poly.entity_id
_entity_poly.type
_entity_poly.pdbx_seq_one_letter_code
_entity_poly.pdbx_strand_id
1 'polypeptide(L)'
;MSTHRSSPTIRAAALLALACGLVVEAQTPTGWGDPAQAFVFRAAPETAVELAGRDFSRTQINVRGAVAVVELRCRLTLVNRSDRVLRSVTLAIQSAPGLPGGKATVMAPSLAVAKDEEFAVDVNLRLVRPLPAPGAPLAEMTVDGVLYADLSFRGPDASAARRRMTLFELEARRDRQRLAAVLAEQGGEALRKEALAALDRQASQPALEARLAGGDGRAISPAVESSLRPVELASLEVDETPLELLEGAARVAGARAMSPTLEVRNVSGKAIRDFEVGWVVNDRAGRRYAAGAIPSTGGPLQAGDRGRVDSQRLFEFRTAAAEPFEIGGMSGYVRRVEFVDGSFWIPSRKALDAAALLDVEPPSSEEARLATIYRRQGLQGLINELGRF
;
A
#
# COMPACT_ATOMS: atom_id res chain seq x y z
N MET A 1 15.41 72.82 46.97
CA MET A 1 14.89 71.43 47.09
C MET A 1 13.49 71.41 46.53
N SER A 2 13.14 70.36 45.77
CA SER A 2 11.87 70.15 45.05
C SER A 2 11.81 70.56 43.57
N THR A 3 11.59 69.51 42.77
CA THR A 3 10.88 69.31 41.50
C THR A 3 10.30 70.48 40.67
N HIS A 4 10.47 70.39 39.34
CA HIS A 4 9.50 70.77 38.31
C HIS A 4 9.87 70.05 36.98
N ARG A 5 9.16 68.98 36.58
CA ARG A 5 8.07 68.93 35.58
C ARG A 5 8.34 69.67 34.25
N SER A 6 8.37 68.92 33.15
CA SER A 6 7.45 69.10 32.02
C SER A 6 7.58 67.98 30.97
N SER A 7 6.44 67.38 30.64
CA SER A 7 6.13 66.71 29.36
C SER A 7 5.17 67.66 28.59
N PRO A 8 4.52 67.26 27.48
CA PRO A 8 4.95 66.65 26.22
C PRO A 8 4.57 67.58 25.03
N THR A 9 4.87 67.21 23.78
CA THR A 9 4.09 67.73 22.62
C THR A 9 4.14 66.79 21.42
N ILE A 10 2.94 66.52 20.90
CA ILE A 10 2.60 65.74 19.71
C ILE A 10 2.31 66.72 18.56
N ARG A 11 2.74 66.39 17.32
CA ARG A 11 2.10 66.66 15.99
C ARG A 11 3.12 66.22 14.91
N ALA A 12 2.94 65.15 14.13
CA ALA A 12 1.97 64.85 13.06
C ALA A 12 2.32 65.44 11.67
N ALA A 13 2.29 64.54 10.65
CA ALA A 13 2.35 64.72 9.17
C ALA A 13 3.76 64.86 8.54
N ALA A 14 4.15 64.23 7.41
CA ALA A 14 3.47 63.40 6.42
C ALA A 14 4.49 62.59 5.55
N LEU A 15 4.14 61.33 5.23
CA LEU A 15 4.15 60.65 3.92
C LEU A 15 5.16 61.09 2.82
N LEU A 16 6.08 60.22 2.39
CA LEU A 16 6.06 59.53 1.07
C LEU A 16 7.30 58.62 0.84
N ALA A 17 7.03 57.45 0.24
CA ALA A 17 7.86 56.70 -0.70
C ALA A 17 9.23 56.09 -0.25
N LEU A 18 9.26 54.77 -0.05
CA LEU A 18 9.81 53.85 -1.06
C LEU A 18 9.40 52.41 -0.73
N ALA A 19 8.41 51.91 -1.46
CA ALA A 19 8.16 50.48 -1.59
C ALA A 19 9.20 49.90 -2.56
N CYS A 20 10.33 49.43 -2.04
CA CYS A 20 11.15 48.47 -2.78
C CYS A 20 10.59 47.08 -2.50
N GLY A 21 9.75 46.61 -3.41
CA GLY A 21 9.39 45.20 -3.50
C GLY A 21 10.66 44.39 -3.72
N LEU A 22 11.14 43.71 -2.69
CA LEU A 22 11.96 42.52 -2.87
C LEU A 22 11.02 41.42 -3.37
N VAL A 23 10.86 41.37 -4.68
CA VAL A 23 10.56 40.10 -5.34
C VAL A 23 11.77 39.22 -5.04
N VAL A 24 11.66 38.40 -4.00
CA VAL A 24 12.54 37.24 -3.86
C VAL A 24 12.11 36.31 -4.99
N GLU A 25 12.72 36.48 -6.16
CA GLU A 25 12.77 35.39 -7.13
C GLU A 25 13.29 34.18 -6.37
N ALA A 26 12.49 33.11 -6.34
CA ALA A 26 12.92 31.83 -5.85
C ALA A 26 14.07 31.36 -6.75
N GLN A 27 15.30 31.76 -6.39
CA GLN A 27 16.50 31.22 -6.99
C GLN A 27 16.47 29.72 -6.71
N THR A 28 16.24 28.92 -7.75
CA THR A 28 16.52 27.50 -7.72
C THR A 28 17.97 27.35 -7.25
N PRO A 29 18.24 26.56 -6.19
CA PRO A 29 19.60 26.34 -5.74
C PRO A 29 20.43 25.85 -6.93
N THR A 30 21.43 26.62 -7.31
CA THR A 30 22.28 26.45 -8.50
C THR A 30 23.22 25.23 -8.43
N GLY A 31 22.91 24.24 -7.58
CA GLY A 31 23.72 23.02 -7.40
C GLY A 31 23.25 21.80 -8.20
N TRP A 32 22.03 21.81 -8.78
CA TRP A 32 21.41 20.63 -9.41
C TRP A 32 21.05 20.90 -10.88
N GLY A 33 21.96 21.54 -11.63
CA GLY A 33 21.75 21.88 -13.04
C GLY A 33 21.53 20.67 -13.96
N ASP A 34 21.89 19.46 -13.50
CA ASP A 34 21.63 18.19 -14.18
C ASP A 34 20.77 17.26 -13.29
N PRO A 35 19.52 16.93 -13.69
CA PRO A 35 18.68 15.94 -13.01
C PRO A 35 19.38 14.58 -12.82
N ALA A 36 20.28 14.19 -13.71
CA ALA A 36 21.03 12.94 -13.63
C ALA A 36 22.02 12.89 -12.44
N GLN A 37 22.47 14.06 -11.96
CA GLN A 37 23.29 14.20 -10.76
C GLN A 37 22.43 14.35 -9.50
N ALA A 38 21.23 14.92 -9.64
CA ALA A 38 20.28 15.04 -8.55
C ALA A 38 19.69 13.68 -8.14
N PHE A 39 19.51 12.75 -9.07
CA PHE A 39 18.90 11.45 -8.80
C PHE A 39 19.85 10.31 -9.17
N VAL A 40 20.29 9.56 -8.16
CA VAL A 40 21.24 8.46 -8.33
C VAL A 40 20.49 7.14 -8.25
N PHE A 41 20.74 6.26 -9.23
CA PHE A 41 20.31 4.87 -9.17
C PHE A 41 21.50 3.99 -8.83
N ARG A 42 21.31 3.02 -7.93
CA ARG A 42 22.29 1.97 -7.65
C ARG A 42 21.65 0.61 -7.87
N ALA A 43 22.26 -0.16 -8.77
CA ALA A 43 21.95 -1.58 -8.88
C ALA A 43 22.39 -2.32 -7.61
N ALA A 44 21.66 -3.37 -7.25
CA ALA A 44 22.09 -4.33 -6.24
C ALA A 44 22.67 -5.54 -6.99
N PRO A 45 24.00 -5.78 -6.95
CA PRO A 45 24.67 -6.80 -7.77
C PRO A 45 24.03 -8.19 -7.71
N GLU A 46 23.50 -8.58 -6.55
CA GLU A 46 22.84 -9.85 -6.28
C GLU A 46 21.48 -10.02 -6.99
N THR A 47 20.88 -8.93 -7.48
CA THR A 47 19.55 -8.94 -8.11
C THR A 47 19.60 -9.18 -9.61
N ALA A 48 20.77 -9.04 -10.24
CA ALA A 48 20.94 -9.12 -11.69
C ALA A 48 19.94 -8.23 -12.47
N VAL A 49 19.55 -7.09 -11.88
CA VAL A 49 18.75 -6.05 -12.53
C VAL A 49 19.61 -4.82 -12.75
N GLU A 50 19.62 -4.34 -13.98
CA GLU A 50 20.42 -3.18 -14.40
C GLU A 50 19.54 -2.06 -14.91
N LEU A 51 20.04 -0.83 -14.82
CA LEU A 51 19.37 0.35 -15.38
C LEU A 51 19.76 0.52 -16.84
N ALA A 52 18.78 0.46 -17.74
CA ALA A 52 18.95 0.80 -19.16
C ALA A 52 18.62 2.27 -19.45
N GLY A 53 17.65 2.85 -18.74
CA GLY A 53 17.19 4.21 -19.01
C GLY A 53 16.49 4.86 -17.83
N ARG A 54 16.43 6.20 -17.83
CA ARG A 54 15.76 6.99 -16.80
C ARG A 54 15.20 8.28 -17.40
N ASP A 55 13.95 8.61 -17.05
CA ASP A 55 13.28 9.85 -17.43
C ASP A 55 12.75 10.58 -16.19
N PHE A 56 13.35 11.72 -15.87
CA PHE A 56 12.96 12.61 -14.76
C PHE A 56 12.26 13.89 -15.23
N SER A 57 11.86 13.98 -16.50
CA SER A 57 11.30 15.20 -17.12
C SER A 57 10.09 15.79 -16.38
N ARG A 58 9.35 14.97 -15.64
CA ARG A 58 8.15 15.36 -14.88
C ARG A 58 8.41 15.62 -13.39
N THR A 59 9.64 15.46 -12.93
CA THR A 59 10.00 15.65 -11.53
C THR A 59 10.07 17.14 -11.20
N GLN A 60 9.47 17.53 -10.08
CA GLN A 60 9.46 18.92 -9.62
C GLN A 60 10.12 19.03 -8.25
N ILE A 61 10.86 20.11 -8.06
CA ILE A 61 11.62 20.38 -6.84
C ILE A 61 11.19 21.74 -6.32
N ASN A 62 10.60 21.76 -5.14
CA ASN A 62 10.10 22.97 -4.51
C ASN A 62 10.87 23.22 -3.21
N VAL A 63 11.63 24.31 -3.17
CA VAL A 63 12.35 24.73 -1.96
C VAL A 63 11.45 25.58 -1.09
N ARG A 64 11.33 25.21 0.18
CA ARG A 64 10.53 25.89 1.21
C ARG A 64 11.41 26.14 2.44
N GLY A 65 12.04 27.30 2.49
CA GLY A 65 13.01 27.63 3.54
C GLY A 65 14.18 26.64 3.54
N ALA A 66 14.41 25.96 4.67
CA ALA A 66 15.47 24.99 4.85
C ALA A 66 15.11 23.56 4.38
N VAL A 67 14.04 23.38 3.61
CA VAL A 67 13.58 22.06 3.16
C VAL A 67 13.29 22.07 1.67
N ALA A 68 13.70 21.03 0.96
CA ALA A 68 13.26 20.71 -0.39
C ALA A 68 12.15 19.65 -0.34
N VAL A 69 11.05 19.94 -1.04
CA VAL A 69 9.98 18.98 -1.34
C VAL A 69 10.19 18.51 -2.78
N VAL A 70 10.44 17.22 -2.96
CA VAL A 70 10.68 16.62 -4.27
C VAL A 70 9.43 15.84 -4.67
N GLU A 71 8.72 16.30 -5.69
CA GLU A 71 7.68 15.54 -6.37
C GLU A 71 8.36 14.67 -7.42
N LEU A 72 8.83 13.50 -6.99
CA LEU A 72 9.53 12.54 -7.82
C LEU A 72 8.53 11.84 -8.74
N ARG A 73 8.51 12.25 -10.00
CA ARG A 73 7.73 11.63 -11.07
C ARG A 73 8.69 11.22 -12.17
N CYS A 74 9.07 9.95 -12.18
CA CYS A 74 10.03 9.43 -13.14
C CYS A 74 9.65 8.04 -13.62
N ARG A 75 10.22 7.66 -14.77
CA ARG A 75 10.17 6.31 -15.32
C ARG A 75 11.59 5.75 -15.38
N LEU A 76 11.79 4.58 -14.80
CA LEU A 76 13.03 3.82 -14.94
C LEU A 76 12.80 2.69 -15.93
N THR A 77 13.73 2.53 -16.88
CA THR A 77 13.79 1.36 -17.76
C THR A 77 14.88 0.45 -17.22
N LEU A 78 14.50 -0.76 -16.81
CA LEU A 78 15.35 -1.76 -16.20
C LEU A 78 15.48 -2.97 -17.14
N VAL A 79 16.58 -3.70 -17.05
CA VAL A 79 16.82 -4.95 -17.80
C VAL A 79 16.99 -6.09 -16.80
N ASN A 80 16.37 -7.24 -17.07
CA ASN A 80 16.64 -8.47 -16.34
C ASN A 80 17.87 -9.18 -16.93
N ARG A 81 18.99 -9.22 -16.21
CA ARG A 81 20.21 -9.96 -16.61
C ARG A 81 20.27 -11.38 -16.07
N SER A 82 19.30 -11.79 -15.25
CA SER A 82 19.25 -13.17 -14.75
C SER A 82 18.79 -14.14 -15.84
N ASP A 83 19.04 -15.42 -15.61
CA ASP A 83 18.50 -16.53 -16.40
C ASP A 83 17.05 -16.91 -16.03
N ARG A 84 16.44 -16.20 -15.07
CA ARG A 84 15.11 -16.50 -14.53
C ARG A 84 14.11 -15.42 -14.94
N VAL A 85 12.86 -15.84 -15.11
CA VAL A 85 11.76 -14.90 -15.36
C VAL A 85 11.47 -14.11 -14.09
N LEU A 86 11.51 -12.77 -14.22
CA LEU A 86 11.25 -11.82 -13.15
C LEU A 86 9.74 -11.62 -12.98
N ARG A 87 9.25 -11.70 -11.74
CA ARG A 87 7.83 -11.55 -11.36
C ARG A 87 7.54 -10.28 -10.58
N SER A 88 8.51 -9.77 -9.83
CA SER A 88 8.34 -8.49 -9.13
C SER A 88 9.70 -7.88 -8.84
N VAL A 89 9.76 -6.55 -8.82
CA VAL A 89 10.89 -5.77 -8.31
C VAL A 89 10.42 -4.78 -7.27
N THR A 90 11.25 -4.55 -6.27
CA THR A 90 11.07 -3.48 -5.29
C THR A 90 12.26 -2.53 -5.32
N LEU A 91 11.97 -1.24 -5.34
CA LEU A 91 12.94 -0.16 -5.26
C LEU A 91 12.82 0.53 -3.90
N ALA A 92 13.93 0.69 -3.20
CA ALA A 92 14.03 1.57 -2.05
C ALA A 92 14.50 2.95 -2.52
N ILE A 93 13.81 4.00 -2.05
CA ILE A 93 14.05 5.38 -2.46
C ILE A 93 14.30 6.21 -1.22
N GLN A 94 15.40 6.94 -1.19
CA GLN A 94 15.86 7.65 -0.01
C GLN A 94 16.35 9.05 -0.36
N SER A 95 15.72 10.07 0.20
CA SER A 95 16.14 11.47 0.11
C SER A 95 16.82 11.96 1.38
N ALA A 96 16.42 11.46 2.56
CA ALA A 96 17.06 11.77 3.83
C ALA A 96 16.79 10.64 4.85
N PRO A 97 17.81 9.87 5.28
CA PRO A 97 17.62 8.83 6.29
C PRO A 97 17.04 9.40 7.59
N GLY A 98 16.03 8.72 8.15
CA GLY A 98 15.51 9.03 9.50
C GLY A 98 14.48 10.15 9.57
N LEU A 99 14.16 10.81 8.45
CA LEU A 99 13.10 11.82 8.42
C LEU A 99 11.79 11.26 7.87
N PRO A 100 10.64 11.61 8.47
CA PRO A 100 9.34 11.35 7.86
C PRO A 100 9.27 11.93 6.44
N GLY A 101 8.87 11.10 5.47
CA GLY A 101 8.88 11.46 4.05
C GLY A 101 10.26 11.46 3.39
N GLY A 102 11.32 11.07 4.11
CA GLY A 102 12.68 10.95 3.60
C GLY A 102 13.03 9.59 3.00
N LYS A 103 12.12 8.60 3.12
CA LYS A 103 12.23 7.24 2.58
C LYS A 103 10.90 6.80 2.00
N ALA A 104 10.96 6.01 0.94
CA ALA A 104 9.80 5.39 0.31
C ALA A 104 10.20 4.07 -0.38
N THR A 105 9.20 3.26 -0.68
CA THR A 105 9.37 2.00 -1.42
C THR A 105 8.41 1.99 -2.59
N VAL A 106 8.89 1.62 -3.77
CA VAL A 106 8.06 1.38 -4.96
C VAL A 106 8.18 -0.08 -5.35
N MET A 107 7.04 -0.73 -5.56
CA MET A 107 6.99 -2.12 -5.99
C MET A 107 6.32 -2.20 -7.36
N ALA A 108 6.91 -2.96 -8.26
CA ALA A 108 6.31 -3.32 -9.54
C ALA A 108 6.03 -4.84 -9.54
N PRO A 109 4.83 -5.27 -9.14
CA PRO A 109 4.43 -6.67 -9.14
C PRO A 109 3.96 -7.14 -10.53
N SER A 110 3.58 -8.41 -10.63
CA SER A 110 2.94 -8.99 -11.82
C SER A 110 3.74 -8.89 -13.12
N LEU A 111 5.06 -8.97 -13.01
CA LEU A 111 5.97 -8.95 -14.15
C LEU A 111 6.02 -10.34 -14.82
N ALA A 112 6.39 -10.35 -16.10
CA ALA A 112 6.73 -11.53 -16.88
C ALA A 112 7.92 -11.20 -17.77
N VAL A 113 9.04 -10.85 -17.13
CA VAL A 113 10.22 -10.31 -17.80
C VAL A 113 11.25 -11.43 -17.96
N ALA A 114 11.48 -11.85 -19.19
CA ALA A 114 12.48 -12.85 -19.55
C ALA A 114 13.91 -12.29 -19.40
N LYS A 115 14.91 -13.16 -19.62
CA LYS A 115 16.31 -12.74 -19.68
C LYS A 115 16.50 -11.73 -20.81
N ASP A 116 17.28 -10.69 -20.52
CA ASP A 116 17.62 -9.57 -21.39
C ASP A 116 16.42 -8.72 -21.87
N GLU A 117 15.22 -8.95 -21.31
CA GLU A 117 14.04 -8.14 -21.58
C GLU A 117 14.04 -6.86 -20.75
N GLU A 118 13.69 -5.74 -21.39
CA GLU A 118 13.49 -4.45 -20.74
C GLU A 118 12.09 -4.31 -20.16
N PHE A 119 11.97 -3.62 -19.02
CA PHE A 119 10.71 -3.29 -18.40
C PHE A 119 10.74 -1.93 -17.72
N ALA A 120 9.58 -1.29 -17.63
CA ALA A 120 9.45 0.04 -17.05
C ALA A 120 8.92 -0.03 -15.61
N VAL A 121 9.51 0.78 -14.73
CA VAL A 121 9.00 1.06 -13.38
C VAL A 121 8.68 2.55 -13.28
N ASP A 122 7.39 2.85 -13.14
CA ASP A 122 6.92 4.21 -12.91
C ASP A 122 7.01 4.54 -11.41
N VAL A 123 7.66 5.65 -11.08
CA VAL A 123 7.83 6.15 -9.72
C VAL A 123 7.10 7.48 -9.60
N ASN A 124 6.15 7.54 -8.67
CA ASN A 124 5.36 8.73 -8.38
C ASN A 124 5.24 8.91 -6.86
N LEU A 125 6.08 9.77 -6.31
CA LEU A 125 6.22 9.96 -4.87
C LEU A 125 6.44 11.43 -4.53
N ARG A 126 6.14 11.77 -3.28
CA ARG A 126 6.51 13.05 -2.67
C ARG A 126 7.51 12.80 -1.55
N LEU A 127 8.73 13.30 -1.74
CA LEU A 127 9.83 13.17 -0.79
C LEU A 127 10.14 14.50 -0.12
N VAL A 128 10.69 14.44 1.08
CA VAL A 128 11.12 15.59 1.86
C VAL A 128 12.61 15.46 2.18
N ARG A 129 13.34 16.57 2.11
CA ARG A 129 14.77 16.61 2.41
C ARG A 129 15.19 17.96 3.01
N PRO A 130 15.96 18.00 4.12
CA PRO A 130 16.57 19.22 4.62
C PRO A 130 17.68 19.77 3.70
N LEU A 131 17.84 21.08 3.70
CA LEU A 131 18.96 21.82 3.10
C LEU A 131 19.86 22.37 4.24
N PRO A 132 21.16 22.60 4.02
CA PRO A 132 21.94 22.43 2.80
C PRO A 132 22.68 21.07 2.84
N ALA A 133 22.51 20.24 1.82
CA ALA A 133 23.34 19.05 1.64
C ALA A 133 24.19 19.24 0.37
N PRO A 134 25.32 19.98 0.44
CA PRO A 134 26.17 20.22 -0.72
C PRO A 134 26.73 18.88 -1.22
N GLY A 135 26.64 18.62 -2.52
CA GLY A 135 27.26 17.46 -3.18
C GLY A 135 26.57 16.10 -3.00
N ALA A 136 25.48 16.01 -2.24
CA ALA A 136 24.70 14.77 -2.10
C ALA A 136 23.48 14.76 -3.05
N PRO A 137 23.14 13.62 -3.67
CA PRO A 137 21.98 13.52 -4.55
C PRO A 137 20.69 13.79 -3.78
N LEU A 138 19.70 14.40 -4.42
CA LEU A 138 18.37 14.66 -3.87
C LEU A 138 17.66 13.40 -3.40
N ALA A 139 17.75 12.34 -4.19
CA ALA A 139 17.29 11.03 -3.83
C ALA A 139 18.18 9.95 -4.44
N GLU A 140 18.37 8.89 -3.69
CA GLU A 140 19.01 7.66 -4.12
C GLU A 140 17.93 6.59 -4.29
N MET A 141 18.01 5.84 -5.38
CA MET A 141 17.10 4.74 -5.71
C MET A 141 17.93 3.47 -5.81
N THR A 142 17.60 2.46 -5.02
CA THR A 142 18.29 1.17 -5.00
C THR A 142 17.31 0.06 -5.31
N VAL A 143 17.78 -0.99 -6.00
CA VAL A 143 17.00 -2.24 -6.07
C VAL A 143 17.06 -2.92 -4.71
N ASP A 144 15.92 -2.99 -4.01
CA ASP A 144 15.83 -3.61 -2.68
C ASP A 144 15.56 -5.12 -2.75
N GLY A 145 14.93 -5.56 -3.83
CA GLY A 145 14.61 -6.97 -3.99
C GLY A 145 13.97 -7.31 -5.32
N VAL A 146 14.22 -8.52 -5.78
CA VAL A 146 13.57 -9.14 -6.95
C VAL A 146 12.98 -10.49 -6.55
N LEU A 147 11.80 -10.79 -7.11
CA LEU A 147 11.14 -12.08 -6.99
C LEU A 147 11.06 -12.74 -8.36
N TYR A 148 11.45 -14.00 -8.44
CA TYR A 148 11.44 -14.79 -9.68
C TYR A 148 10.23 -15.71 -9.78
N ALA A 149 10.04 -16.30 -10.95
CA ALA A 149 8.93 -17.23 -11.24
C ALA A 149 8.97 -18.53 -10.41
N ASP A 150 10.10 -18.91 -9.82
CA ASP A 150 10.20 -20.02 -8.86
C ASP A 150 9.93 -19.58 -7.40
N LEU A 151 9.48 -18.33 -7.18
CA LEU A 151 9.32 -17.68 -5.88
C LEU A 151 10.64 -17.49 -5.11
N SER A 152 11.79 -17.70 -5.74
CA SER A 152 13.07 -17.33 -5.15
C SER A 152 13.21 -15.81 -5.11
N PHE A 153 13.81 -15.32 -4.03
CA PHE A 153 14.05 -13.90 -3.79
C PHE A 153 15.55 -13.61 -3.77
N ARG A 154 15.94 -12.46 -4.31
CA ARG A 154 17.31 -11.92 -4.24
C ARG A 154 17.25 -10.42 -3.95
N GLY A 155 18.24 -9.93 -3.21
CA GLY A 155 18.37 -8.52 -2.83
C GLY A 155 18.50 -8.32 -1.32
N PRO A 156 18.72 -7.08 -0.86
CA PRO A 156 18.92 -6.77 0.55
C PRO A 156 17.70 -7.01 1.44
N ASP A 157 16.49 -6.93 0.90
CA ASP A 157 15.22 -7.00 1.65
C ASP A 157 15.13 -5.96 2.78
N ALA A 158 15.74 -4.79 2.61
CA ALA A 158 15.81 -3.76 3.64
C ALA A 158 14.42 -3.15 3.95
N SER A 159 13.47 -3.26 3.03
CA SER A 159 12.07 -2.87 3.24
C SER A 159 11.14 -4.02 3.63
N ALA A 160 11.69 -5.20 3.96
CA ALA A 160 10.93 -6.44 4.22
C ALA A 160 9.92 -6.74 3.09
N ALA A 161 10.34 -6.51 1.85
CA ALA A 161 9.56 -6.64 0.64
C ALA A 161 9.32 -8.09 0.25
N ARG A 162 10.24 -9.01 0.56
CA ARG A 162 10.18 -10.43 0.14
C ARG A 162 8.81 -11.03 0.40
N ARG A 163 8.33 -10.91 1.64
CA ARG A 163 7.04 -11.45 2.07
C ARG A 163 5.88 -10.88 1.24
N ARG A 164 5.87 -9.56 1.05
CA ARG A 164 4.80 -8.87 0.30
C ARG A 164 4.82 -9.23 -1.18
N MET A 165 6.01 -9.28 -1.78
CA MET A 165 6.19 -9.67 -3.19
C MET A 165 5.68 -11.09 -3.43
N THR A 166 6.02 -12.04 -2.54
CA THR A 166 5.55 -13.42 -2.65
C THR A 166 4.02 -13.49 -2.61
N LEU A 167 3.37 -12.77 -1.70
CA LEU A 167 1.91 -12.76 -1.61
C LEU A 167 1.26 -12.20 -2.87
N PHE A 168 1.75 -11.06 -3.37
CA PHE A 168 1.22 -10.47 -4.60
C PHE A 168 1.39 -11.40 -5.80
N GLU A 169 2.50 -12.13 -5.88
CA GLU A 169 2.69 -13.14 -6.92
C GLU A 169 1.75 -14.34 -6.75
N LEU A 170 1.46 -14.79 -5.53
CA LEU A 170 0.50 -15.87 -5.30
C LEU A 170 -0.93 -15.46 -5.67
N GLU A 171 -1.34 -14.24 -5.29
CA GLU A 171 -2.61 -13.65 -5.72
C GLU A 171 -2.66 -13.55 -7.25
N ALA A 172 -1.58 -13.08 -7.87
CA ALA A 172 -1.50 -12.94 -9.31
C ALA A 172 -1.57 -14.30 -10.03
N ARG A 173 -0.94 -15.35 -9.51
CA ARG A 173 -1.06 -16.71 -10.05
C ARG A 173 -2.49 -17.22 -9.95
N ARG A 174 -3.13 -17.06 -8.79
CA ARG A 174 -4.52 -17.47 -8.58
C ARG A 174 -5.44 -16.83 -9.63
N ASP A 175 -5.26 -15.53 -9.86
CA ASP A 175 -6.14 -14.78 -10.76
C ASP A 175 -5.85 -15.09 -12.25
N ARG A 176 -4.57 -15.23 -12.63
CA ARG A 176 -4.16 -15.70 -13.97
C ARG A 176 -4.68 -17.10 -14.25
N GLN A 177 -4.49 -18.04 -13.33
CA GLN A 177 -4.95 -19.43 -13.46
C GLN A 177 -6.47 -19.50 -13.60
N ARG A 178 -7.22 -18.70 -12.82
CA ARG A 178 -8.67 -18.63 -12.95
C ARG A 178 -9.09 -18.18 -14.35
N LEU A 179 -8.53 -17.10 -14.87
CA LEU A 179 -8.91 -16.60 -16.20
C LEU A 179 -8.44 -17.53 -17.34
N ALA A 180 -7.25 -18.13 -17.20
CA ALA A 180 -6.77 -19.14 -18.12
C ALA A 180 -7.68 -20.38 -18.15
N ALA A 181 -8.15 -20.84 -16.99
CA ALA A 181 -9.10 -21.95 -16.89
C ALA A 181 -10.44 -21.60 -17.56
N VAL A 182 -10.98 -20.40 -17.34
CA VAL A 182 -12.20 -19.94 -18.03
C VAL A 182 -12.02 -19.95 -19.55
N LEU A 183 -10.88 -19.44 -20.04
CA LEU A 183 -10.58 -19.43 -21.46
C LEU A 183 -10.50 -20.85 -22.03
N ALA A 184 -9.84 -21.77 -21.34
CA ALA A 184 -9.65 -23.15 -21.78
C ALA A 184 -10.96 -23.96 -21.76
N GLU A 185 -11.79 -23.78 -20.73
CA GLU A 185 -13.00 -24.58 -20.51
C GLU A 185 -14.22 -24.03 -21.25
N GLN A 186 -14.35 -22.69 -21.33
CA GLN A 186 -15.58 -22.02 -21.76
C GLN A 186 -15.35 -21.03 -22.92
N GLY A 187 -14.10 -20.81 -23.32
CA GLY A 187 -13.75 -19.99 -24.48
C GLY A 187 -13.75 -18.48 -24.24
N GLY A 188 -13.55 -17.74 -25.33
CA GLY A 188 -13.33 -16.30 -25.29
C GLY A 188 -14.51 -15.47 -24.77
N GLU A 189 -15.75 -15.87 -25.06
CA GLU A 189 -16.94 -15.13 -24.57
C GLU A 189 -17.11 -15.24 -23.05
N ALA A 190 -16.79 -16.40 -22.46
CA ALA A 190 -16.78 -16.55 -21.01
C ALA A 190 -15.66 -15.72 -20.36
N LEU A 191 -14.47 -15.71 -20.95
CA LEU A 191 -13.37 -14.85 -20.51
C LEU A 191 -13.75 -13.37 -20.58
N ARG A 192 -14.44 -12.96 -21.64
CA ARG A 192 -14.96 -11.59 -21.80
C ARG A 192 -15.94 -11.23 -20.67
N LYS A 193 -16.87 -12.13 -20.35
CA LYS A 193 -17.83 -11.93 -19.26
C LYS A 193 -17.12 -11.76 -17.91
N GLU A 194 -16.11 -12.58 -17.63
CA GLU A 194 -15.32 -12.47 -16.40
C GLU A 194 -14.54 -11.16 -16.32
N ALA A 195 -13.94 -10.71 -17.42
CA ALA A 195 -13.23 -9.43 -17.47
C ALA A 195 -14.17 -8.23 -17.26
N LEU A 196 -15.38 -8.29 -17.84
CA LEU A 196 -16.42 -7.28 -17.60
C LEU A 196 -16.88 -7.30 -16.14
N ALA A 197 -17.13 -8.46 -15.56
CA ALA A 197 -17.50 -8.59 -14.15
C ALA A 197 -16.41 -8.03 -13.22
N ALA A 198 -15.12 -8.21 -13.56
CA ALA A 198 -14.01 -7.60 -12.82
C ALA A 198 -14.00 -6.07 -12.92
N LEU A 199 -14.27 -5.50 -14.10
CA LEU A 199 -14.41 -4.05 -14.29
C LEU A 199 -15.63 -3.48 -13.53
N ASP A 200 -16.75 -4.20 -13.54
CA ASP A 200 -17.95 -3.79 -12.81
C ASP A 200 -17.70 -3.79 -11.31
N ARG A 201 -17.10 -4.86 -10.76
CA ARG A 201 -16.70 -4.92 -9.34
C ARG A 201 -15.79 -3.76 -8.96
N GLN A 202 -14.82 -3.40 -9.81
CA GLN A 202 -13.94 -2.26 -9.59
C GLN A 202 -14.68 -0.93 -9.54
N ALA A 203 -15.67 -0.75 -10.42
CA ALA A 203 -16.45 0.47 -10.49
C ALA A 203 -17.47 0.57 -9.35
N SER A 204 -18.03 -0.57 -8.92
CA SER A 204 -19.06 -0.64 -7.89
C SER A 204 -18.51 -0.83 -6.47
N GLN A 205 -17.19 -0.95 -6.31
CA GLN A 205 -16.61 -1.25 -5.01
C GLN A 205 -16.95 -0.13 -4.00
N PRO A 206 -17.56 -0.48 -2.86
CA PRO A 206 -17.93 0.51 -1.88
C PRO A 206 -16.67 1.13 -1.24
N ALA A 207 -16.50 2.45 -1.40
CA ALA A 207 -15.36 3.17 -0.87
C ALA A 207 -15.53 3.41 0.64
N LEU A 208 -14.62 2.84 1.44
CA LEU A 208 -14.47 3.10 2.86
C LEU A 208 -13.10 3.73 3.12
N GLU A 209 -13.10 4.97 3.59
CA GLU A 209 -11.91 5.61 4.12
C GLU A 209 -11.78 5.29 5.61
N ALA A 210 -10.71 4.59 5.97
CA ALA A 210 -10.36 4.33 7.37
C ALA A 210 -9.23 5.27 7.81
N ARG A 211 -9.48 6.10 8.84
CA ARG A 211 -8.47 6.97 9.44
C ARG A 211 -8.15 6.50 10.84
N LEU A 212 -6.86 6.49 11.21
CA LEU A 212 -6.46 6.22 12.58
C LEU A 212 -6.85 7.42 13.46
N ALA A 213 -7.70 7.19 14.46
CA ALA A 213 -8.09 8.22 15.42
C ALA A 213 -6.88 8.59 16.30
N GLY A 214 -6.59 9.89 16.43
CA GLY A 214 -5.49 10.40 17.26
C GLY A 214 -4.18 10.73 16.51
N GLY A 215 -4.01 10.28 15.26
CA GLY A 215 -2.77 10.44 14.49
C GLY A 215 -1.61 9.60 15.03
N ASP A 216 -0.77 9.05 14.15
CA ASP A 216 0.52 8.35 14.37
C ASP A 216 0.77 7.72 15.77
N GLY A 217 -0.21 6.99 16.32
CA GLY A 217 -0.06 6.26 17.58
C GLY A 217 -0.22 7.07 18.87
N ARG A 218 -0.89 8.24 18.86
CA ARG A 218 -1.31 8.87 20.13
C ARG A 218 -2.31 7.99 20.87
N ALA A 219 -2.11 7.87 22.19
CA ALA A 219 -3.01 7.14 23.07
C ALA A 219 -4.44 7.68 22.94
N ILE A 220 -5.40 6.75 22.82
CA ILE A 220 -6.82 7.07 22.81
C ILE A 220 -7.20 7.62 24.18
N SER A 221 -7.95 8.72 24.22
CA SER A 221 -8.45 9.24 25.50
C SER A 221 -9.35 8.20 26.17
N PRO A 222 -9.21 7.95 27.49
CA PRO A 222 -10.07 7.02 28.23
C PRO A 222 -11.57 7.34 28.08
N ALA A 223 -11.93 8.61 27.89
CA ALA A 223 -13.31 9.03 27.66
C ALA A 223 -13.86 8.54 26.31
N VAL A 224 -13.03 8.54 25.26
CA VAL A 224 -13.40 8.01 23.94
C VAL A 224 -13.52 6.50 24.01
N GLU A 225 -12.56 5.84 24.64
CA GLU A 225 -12.58 4.38 24.80
C GLU A 225 -13.82 3.91 25.57
N SER A 226 -14.18 4.60 26.66
CA SER A 226 -15.36 4.29 27.48
C SER A 226 -16.68 4.46 26.74
N SER A 227 -16.72 5.26 25.67
CA SER A 227 -17.92 5.43 24.83
C SER A 227 -18.15 4.29 23.84
N LEU A 228 -17.17 3.40 23.65
CA LEU A 228 -17.26 2.29 22.71
C LEU A 228 -18.01 1.11 23.33
N ARG A 229 -19.08 0.67 22.68
CA ARG A 229 -19.86 -0.51 23.06
C ARG A 229 -19.19 -1.79 22.54
N PRO A 230 -19.13 -2.88 23.32
CA PRO A 230 -18.66 -4.15 22.81
C PRO A 230 -19.63 -4.69 21.74
N VAL A 231 -19.09 -5.33 20.71
CA VAL A 231 -19.82 -6.08 19.70
C VAL A 231 -19.10 -7.39 19.44
N GLU A 232 -19.87 -8.45 19.27
CA GLU A 232 -19.35 -9.74 18.84
C GLU A 232 -18.99 -9.68 17.35
N LEU A 233 -17.90 -10.33 16.99
CA LEU A 233 -17.43 -10.41 15.63
C LEU A 233 -17.90 -11.72 15.01
N ALA A 234 -18.67 -11.64 13.92
CA ALA A 234 -19.06 -12.85 13.19
C ALA A 234 -17.84 -13.44 12.46
N SER A 235 -17.69 -14.76 12.49
CA SER A 235 -16.74 -15.48 11.64
C SER A 235 -17.33 -15.63 10.24
N LEU A 236 -16.55 -15.25 9.22
CA LEU A 236 -16.83 -15.58 7.83
C LEU A 236 -15.97 -16.80 7.48
N GLU A 237 -16.64 -17.92 7.21
CA GLU A 237 -15.98 -19.15 6.81
C GLU A 237 -15.39 -19.00 5.41
N VAL A 238 -14.13 -19.39 5.28
CA VAL A 238 -13.42 -19.46 3.99
C VAL A 238 -12.94 -20.89 3.84
N ASP A 239 -13.42 -21.55 2.79
CA ASP A 239 -13.08 -22.94 2.51
C ASP A 239 -11.55 -23.16 2.51
N GLU A 240 -11.14 -24.34 3.00
CA GLU A 240 -9.74 -24.78 3.04
C GLU A 240 -8.83 -23.92 3.93
N THR A 241 -9.38 -23.07 4.80
CA THR A 241 -8.60 -22.29 5.75
C THR A 241 -7.80 -23.19 6.70
N PRO A 242 -6.49 -22.96 6.89
CA PRO A 242 -5.67 -23.69 7.87
C PRO A 242 -5.89 -23.21 9.31
N LEU A 243 -6.71 -22.17 9.49
CA LEU A 243 -7.07 -21.57 10.77
C LEU A 243 -8.58 -21.54 10.93
N GLU A 244 -9.04 -21.94 12.11
CA GLU A 244 -10.42 -21.78 12.54
C GLU A 244 -10.53 -20.52 13.41
N LEU A 245 -11.52 -19.68 13.13
CA LEU A 245 -11.85 -18.54 13.97
C LEU A 245 -12.76 -19.01 15.11
N LEU A 246 -12.36 -18.76 16.35
CA LEU A 246 -13.08 -19.24 17.54
C LEU A 246 -14.04 -18.18 18.08
N GLU A 247 -13.47 -17.14 18.70
CA GLU A 247 -14.22 -16.04 19.29
C GLU A 247 -13.61 -14.72 18.83
N GLY A 248 -14.45 -13.72 18.59
CA GLY A 248 -14.00 -12.40 18.20
C GLY A 248 -14.85 -11.31 18.81
N ALA A 249 -14.21 -10.22 19.19
CA ALA A 249 -14.87 -9.05 19.76
C ALA A 249 -14.25 -7.77 19.21
N ALA A 250 -15.08 -6.75 19.09
CA ALA A 250 -14.63 -5.39 18.81
C ALA A 250 -15.39 -4.40 19.70
N ARG A 251 -14.97 -3.14 19.68
CA ARG A 251 -15.66 -2.06 20.39
C ARG A 251 -15.96 -0.94 19.41
N VAL A 252 -17.20 -0.46 19.38
CA VAL A 252 -17.67 0.49 18.35
C VAL A 252 -18.48 1.66 18.94
N ALA A 253 -18.43 2.82 18.28
CA ALA A 253 -19.34 3.94 18.54
C ALA A 253 -19.55 4.76 17.26
N GLY A 254 -20.78 4.82 16.75
CA GLY A 254 -21.09 5.48 15.48
C GLY A 254 -20.20 4.96 14.34
N ALA A 255 -19.40 5.86 13.77
CA ALA A 255 -18.45 5.58 12.69
C ALA A 255 -17.07 5.07 13.18
N ARG A 256 -16.88 4.87 14.49
CA ARG A 256 -15.58 4.47 15.07
C ARG A 256 -15.60 3.02 15.51
N ALA A 257 -14.49 2.32 15.28
CA ALA A 257 -14.24 0.99 15.83
C ALA A 257 -12.80 0.82 16.30
N MET A 258 -12.62 0.12 17.41
CA MET A 258 -11.35 -0.53 17.68
C MET A 258 -11.17 -1.70 16.73
N SER A 259 -9.92 -1.93 16.31
CA SER A 259 -9.52 -3.14 15.60
C SER A 259 -10.03 -4.36 16.34
N PRO A 260 -10.69 -5.31 15.67
CA PRO A 260 -11.17 -6.50 16.33
C PRO A 260 -10.03 -7.30 16.96
N THR A 261 -10.38 -7.94 18.08
CA THR A 261 -9.61 -9.03 18.67
C THR A 261 -10.25 -10.33 18.21
N LEU A 262 -9.46 -11.30 17.75
CA LEU A 262 -9.95 -12.65 17.49
C LEU A 262 -9.00 -13.71 18.05
N GLU A 263 -9.57 -14.77 18.59
CA GLU A 263 -8.90 -16.03 18.85
C GLU A 263 -9.01 -16.95 17.63
N VAL A 264 -7.92 -17.64 17.34
CA VAL A 264 -7.84 -18.61 16.26
C VAL A 264 -7.26 -19.92 16.76
N ARG A 265 -7.56 -21.02 16.05
CA ARG A 265 -6.93 -22.32 16.26
C ARG A 265 -6.27 -22.80 14.97
N ASN A 266 -5.03 -23.27 15.08
CA ASN A 266 -4.38 -23.96 13.96
C ASN A 266 -5.00 -25.35 13.79
N VAL A 267 -5.80 -25.51 12.75
CA VAL A 267 -6.43 -26.79 12.39
C VAL A 267 -5.65 -27.52 11.30
N SER A 268 -4.56 -26.92 10.82
CA SER A 268 -3.66 -27.58 9.87
C SER A 268 -2.69 -28.55 10.55
N GLY A 269 -2.16 -29.49 9.78
CA GLY A 269 -1.06 -30.35 10.23
C GLY A 269 0.31 -29.68 10.22
N LYS A 270 0.41 -28.38 9.94
CA LYS A 270 1.68 -27.64 9.79
C LYS A 270 1.80 -26.54 10.84
N ALA A 271 3.03 -26.27 11.28
CA ALA A 271 3.30 -25.12 12.12
C ALA A 271 3.12 -23.81 11.32
N ILE A 272 2.38 -22.87 11.89
CA ILE A 272 2.10 -21.55 11.32
C ILE A 272 3.09 -20.55 11.92
N ARG A 273 3.82 -19.83 11.08
CA ARG A 273 4.76 -18.78 11.49
C ARG A 273 4.04 -17.48 11.78
N ASP A 274 3.13 -17.09 10.90
CA ASP A 274 2.35 -15.85 11.00
C ASP A 274 1.06 -15.97 10.18
N PHE A 275 0.06 -15.16 10.47
CA PHE A 275 -1.19 -15.11 9.73
C PHE A 275 -1.82 -13.72 9.81
N GLU A 276 -2.76 -13.44 8.92
CA GLU A 276 -3.58 -12.24 9.00
C GLU A 276 -5.06 -12.58 8.93
N VAL A 277 -5.83 -11.83 9.71
CA VAL A 277 -7.30 -11.84 9.65
C VAL A 277 -7.77 -10.57 8.98
N GLY A 278 -8.46 -10.71 7.85
CA GLY A 278 -9.20 -9.63 7.23
C GLY A 278 -10.47 -9.35 8.01
N TRP A 279 -10.90 -8.09 8.05
CA TRP A 279 -12.14 -7.73 8.74
C TRP A 279 -13.00 -6.80 7.91
N VAL A 280 -14.30 -7.02 8.03
CA VAL A 280 -15.36 -6.38 7.27
C VAL A 280 -16.24 -5.61 8.25
N VAL A 281 -16.59 -4.37 7.90
CA VAL A 281 -17.59 -3.58 8.62
C VAL A 281 -18.87 -3.53 7.80
N ASN A 282 -20.00 -3.67 8.49
CA ASN A 282 -21.32 -3.58 7.89
C ASN A 282 -22.00 -2.32 8.39
N ASP A 283 -22.59 -1.53 7.49
CA ASP A 283 -23.44 -0.43 7.91
C ASP A 283 -24.83 -0.91 8.34
N ARG A 284 -25.67 -0.01 8.87
CA ARG A 284 -27.05 -0.35 9.26
C ARG A 284 -27.96 -0.75 8.10
N ALA A 285 -27.60 -0.43 6.87
CA ALA A 285 -28.31 -0.85 5.67
C ALA A 285 -27.85 -2.24 5.18
N GLY A 286 -26.88 -2.86 5.86
CA GLY A 286 -26.33 -4.17 5.50
C GLY A 286 -25.26 -4.12 4.40
N ARG A 287 -24.82 -2.93 3.97
CA ARG A 287 -23.70 -2.82 3.03
C ARG A 287 -22.40 -3.17 3.74
N ARG A 288 -21.55 -3.92 3.05
CA ARG A 288 -20.31 -4.48 3.59
C ARG A 288 -19.11 -3.78 3.00
N TYR A 289 -18.10 -3.52 3.83
CA TYR A 289 -16.89 -2.81 3.44
C TYR A 289 -15.67 -3.48 4.04
N ALA A 290 -14.63 -3.73 3.25
CA ALA A 290 -13.34 -4.17 3.78
C ALA A 290 -12.72 -3.04 4.62
N ALA A 291 -12.42 -3.32 5.89
CA ALA A 291 -11.82 -2.34 6.81
C ALA A 291 -10.30 -2.50 6.94
N GLY A 292 -9.75 -3.64 6.51
CA GLY A 292 -8.32 -3.91 6.47
C GLY A 292 -8.00 -5.34 6.91
N ALA A 293 -6.77 -5.54 7.38
CA ALA A 293 -6.30 -6.80 7.93
C ALA A 293 -5.48 -6.56 9.20
N ILE A 294 -5.50 -7.55 10.10
CA ILE A 294 -4.79 -7.52 11.38
C ILE A 294 -3.81 -8.70 11.38
N PRO A 295 -2.50 -8.43 11.60
CA PRO A 295 -1.52 -9.49 11.72
C PRO A 295 -1.65 -10.23 13.06
N SER A 296 -1.16 -11.47 13.09
CA SER A 296 -1.08 -12.24 14.31
C SER A 296 -0.20 -11.58 15.37
N THR A 297 -0.50 -11.90 16.62
CA THR A 297 0.32 -11.52 17.77
C THR A 297 0.89 -12.77 18.41
N GLY A 298 2.14 -12.70 18.87
CA GLY A 298 2.83 -13.81 19.51
C GLY A 298 3.80 -14.55 18.59
N GLY A 299 4.16 -15.77 18.99
CA GLY A 299 5.07 -16.64 18.26
C GLY A 299 4.36 -17.61 17.31
N PRO A 300 5.12 -18.49 16.65
CA PRO A 300 4.56 -19.53 15.77
C PRO A 300 3.56 -20.43 16.50
N LEU A 301 2.48 -20.81 15.81
CA LEU A 301 1.45 -21.73 16.30
C LEU A 301 1.71 -23.15 15.80
N GLN A 302 1.85 -24.12 16.71
CA GLN A 302 1.88 -25.53 16.33
C GLN A 302 0.48 -26.03 15.93
N ALA A 303 0.41 -27.24 15.38
CA ALA A 303 -0.88 -27.85 15.07
C ALA A 303 -1.72 -28.02 16.35
N GLY A 304 -2.98 -27.57 16.32
CA GLY A 304 -3.90 -27.58 17.46
C GLY A 304 -3.77 -26.37 18.40
N ASP A 305 -2.68 -25.61 18.32
CA ASP A 305 -2.48 -24.44 19.19
C ASP A 305 -3.47 -23.31 18.89
N ARG A 306 -3.70 -22.49 19.91
CA ARG A 306 -4.48 -21.26 19.80
C ARG A 306 -3.57 -20.04 19.71
N GLY A 307 -3.99 -19.08 18.91
CA GLY A 307 -3.36 -17.77 18.82
C GLY A 307 -4.38 -16.65 18.85
N ARG A 308 -3.89 -15.41 18.78
CA ARG A 308 -4.74 -14.22 18.84
C ARG A 308 -4.25 -13.16 17.86
N VAL A 309 -5.18 -12.42 17.27
CA VAL A 309 -4.93 -11.14 16.61
C VAL A 309 -5.42 -10.01 17.50
N ASP A 310 -4.57 -9.01 17.73
CA ASP A 310 -4.93 -7.83 18.51
C ASP A 310 -4.01 -6.67 18.13
N SER A 311 -4.57 -5.52 17.75
CA SER A 311 -3.76 -4.32 17.46
C SER A 311 -4.14 -3.11 18.31
N GLN A 312 -5.25 -3.18 19.05
CA GLN A 312 -5.79 -2.09 19.88
C GLN A 312 -5.82 -0.71 19.21
N ARG A 313 -6.10 -0.65 17.90
CA ARG A 313 -6.14 0.61 17.12
C ARG A 313 -7.56 1.13 16.95
N LEU A 314 -7.80 2.41 17.21
CA LEU A 314 -9.08 3.04 16.94
C LEU A 314 -9.11 3.64 15.52
N PHE A 315 -10.07 3.20 14.73
CA PHE A 315 -10.34 3.70 13.40
C PHE A 315 -11.61 4.56 13.40
N GLU A 316 -11.59 5.64 12.62
CA GLU A 316 -12.76 6.41 12.22
C GLU A 316 -13.01 6.15 10.73
N PHE A 317 -14.20 5.65 10.42
CA PHE A 317 -14.59 5.30 9.06
C PHE A 317 -15.43 6.39 8.43
N ARG A 318 -15.24 6.58 7.13
CA ARG A 318 -16.04 7.49 6.30
C ARG A 318 -16.32 6.83 4.97
N THR A 319 -17.48 7.10 4.40
CA THR A 319 -17.80 6.72 3.03
C THR A 319 -17.88 7.98 2.19
N ALA A 320 -17.84 7.84 0.86
CA ALA A 320 -18.07 8.96 -0.05
C ALA A 320 -19.54 9.43 -0.06
N ALA A 321 -20.46 8.66 0.52
CA ALA A 321 -21.86 9.02 0.59
C ALA A 321 -22.10 10.18 1.59
N ALA A 322 -23.10 11.00 1.31
CA ALA A 322 -23.46 12.15 2.15
C ALA A 322 -24.08 11.76 3.52
N GLU A 323 -24.44 10.49 3.70
CA GLU A 323 -25.10 10.00 4.91
C GLU A 323 -24.09 9.65 6.01
N PRO A 324 -24.45 9.84 7.30
CA PRO A 324 -23.62 9.40 8.41
C PRO A 324 -23.37 7.89 8.36
N PHE A 325 -22.10 7.49 8.28
CA PHE A 325 -21.72 6.09 8.38
C PHE A 325 -21.84 5.63 9.83
N GLU A 326 -22.58 4.56 10.07
CA GLU A 326 -22.69 3.92 11.39
C GLU A 326 -22.48 2.42 11.29
N ILE A 327 -21.64 1.90 12.17
CA ILE A 327 -21.31 0.48 12.20
C ILE A 327 -22.48 -0.30 12.82
N GLY A 328 -23.13 -1.10 11.98
CA GLY A 328 -24.18 -2.04 12.34
C GLY A 328 -23.64 -3.38 12.83
N GLY A 329 -22.55 -3.86 12.23
CA GLY A 329 -21.91 -5.12 12.60
C GLY A 329 -20.51 -5.25 12.03
N MET A 330 -19.80 -6.29 12.46
CA MET A 330 -18.43 -6.56 12.04
C MET A 330 -18.23 -8.06 11.84
N SER A 331 -17.36 -8.43 10.91
CA SER A 331 -17.02 -9.83 10.65
C SER A 331 -15.53 -9.98 10.36
N GLY A 332 -14.98 -11.18 10.59
CA GLY A 332 -13.58 -11.51 10.33
C GLY A 332 -13.43 -12.78 9.51
N TYR A 333 -12.37 -12.86 8.71
CA TYR A 333 -12.02 -14.05 7.93
C TYR A 333 -10.49 -14.20 7.86
N VAL A 334 -10.02 -15.44 7.69
CA VAL A 334 -8.58 -15.69 7.53
C VAL A 334 -8.16 -15.24 6.13
N ARG A 335 -7.30 -14.23 6.05
CA ARG A 335 -6.90 -13.61 4.78
C ARG A 335 -5.65 -14.26 4.20
N ARG A 336 -4.70 -14.65 5.05
CA ARG A 336 -3.48 -15.35 4.65
C ARG A 336 -2.82 -16.04 5.82
N VAL A 337 -2.07 -17.09 5.53
CA VAL A 337 -1.25 -17.83 6.49
C VAL A 337 0.13 -18.07 5.90
N GLU A 338 1.16 -17.89 6.71
CA GLU A 338 2.55 -18.23 6.41
C GLU A 338 2.96 -19.38 7.32
N PHE A 339 3.41 -20.47 6.73
CA PHE A 339 3.90 -21.64 7.47
C PHE A 339 5.39 -21.50 7.82
N VAL A 340 5.84 -22.28 8.80
CA VAL A 340 7.25 -22.27 9.23
C VAL A 340 8.19 -22.71 8.09
N ASP A 341 7.72 -23.56 7.18
CA ASP A 341 8.43 -23.99 5.96
C ASP A 341 8.58 -22.89 4.90
N GLY A 342 7.97 -21.71 5.12
CA GLY A 342 8.00 -20.57 4.21
C GLY A 342 6.97 -20.63 3.08
N SER A 343 6.12 -21.67 3.05
CA SER A 343 4.95 -21.71 2.17
C SER A 343 3.85 -20.80 2.70
N PHE A 344 2.96 -20.39 1.81
CA PHE A 344 1.83 -19.53 2.13
C PHE A 344 0.52 -20.20 1.72
N TRP A 345 -0.52 -19.96 2.49
CA TRP A 345 -1.90 -20.17 2.09
C TRP A 345 -2.58 -18.82 1.90
N ILE A 346 -3.31 -18.69 0.79
CA ILE A 346 -4.22 -17.58 0.51
C ILE A 346 -5.55 -18.16 0.00
N PRO A 347 -6.69 -17.49 0.23
CA PRO A 347 -7.98 -17.94 -0.27
C PRO A 347 -7.99 -18.11 -1.80
N SER A 348 -8.52 -19.24 -2.26
CA SER A 348 -8.81 -19.46 -3.67
C SER A 348 -9.93 -18.52 -4.14
N ARG A 349 -10.04 -18.30 -5.45
CA ARG A 349 -11.10 -17.43 -5.99
C ARG A 349 -12.49 -17.97 -5.69
N LYS A 350 -12.63 -19.30 -5.74
CA LYS A 350 -13.87 -20.02 -5.39
C LYS A 350 -14.24 -19.81 -3.92
N ALA A 351 -13.27 -19.92 -3.01
CA ALA A 351 -13.50 -19.72 -1.58
C ALA A 351 -13.92 -18.27 -1.28
N LEU A 352 -13.30 -17.27 -1.93
CA LEU A 352 -13.71 -15.87 -1.79
C LEU A 352 -15.12 -15.61 -2.33
N ASP A 353 -15.51 -16.26 -3.43
CA ASP A 353 -16.85 -16.15 -3.99
C ASP A 353 -17.90 -16.77 -3.06
N ALA A 354 -17.65 -17.98 -2.56
CA ALA A 354 -18.52 -18.67 -1.61
C ALA A 354 -18.73 -17.88 -0.30
N ALA A 355 -17.68 -17.22 0.19
CA ALA A 355 -17.75 -16.33 1.35
C ALA A 355 -18.34 -14.93 1.03
N ALA A 356 -18.73 -14.69 -0.23
CA ALA A 356 -19.21 -13.42 -0.74
C ALA A 356 -18.23 -12.26 -0.45
N LEU A 357 -16.93 -12.51 -0.54
CA LEU A 357 -15.85 -11.55 -0.29
C LEU A 357 -15.37 -10.84 -1.55
N LEU A 358 -15.71 -11.35 -2.75
CA LEU A 358 -15.25 -10.76 -4.02
C LEU A 358 -15.72 -9.33 -4.26
N ASP A 359 -16.89 -8.97 -3.75
CA ASP A 359 -17.46 -7.62 -3.88
C ASP A 359 -17.07 -6.70 -2.72
N VAL A 360 -16.38 -7.24 -1.71
CA VAL A 360 -16.02 -6.53 -0.48
C VAL A 360 -14.53 -6.20 -0.48
N GLU A 361 -13.68 -7.21 -0.73
CA GLU A 361 -12.24 -7.03 -0.80
C GLU A 361 -11.83 -6.23 -2.04
N PRO A 362 -10.83 -5.36 -1.92
CA PRO A 362 -10.18 -4.77 -3.09
C PRO A 362 -9.73 -5.86 -4.06
N PRO A 363 -9.93 -5.67 -5.37
CA PRO A 363 -9.37 -6.56 -6.36
C PRO A 363 -7.86 -6.63 -6.16
N SER A 364 -7.29 -7.81 -6.40
CA SER A 364 -5.84 -7.92 -6.39
C SER A 364 -5.23 -6.99 -7.43
N SER A 365 -3.95 -6.67 -7.27
CA SER A 365 -3.22 -5.88 -8.27
C SER A 365 -3.26 -6.54 -9.65
N GLU A 366 -3.28 -7.87 -9.72
CA GLU A 366 -3.32 -8.61 -10.98
C GLU A 366 -4.69 -8.64 -11.62
N GLU A 367 -5.76 -8.89 -10.86
CA GLU A 367 -7.13 -8.79 -11.37
C GLU A 367 -7.34 -7.40 -11.98
N ALA A 368 -6.85 -6.35 -11.31
CA ALA A 368 -6.98 -5.01 -11.80
C ALA A 368 -6.17 -4.68 -13.06
N ARG A 369 -4.97 -5.25 -13.15
CA ARG A 369 -4.12 -5.15 -14.33
C ARG A 369 -4.76 -5.85 -15.52
N LEU A 370 -5.21 -7.09 -15.35
CA LEU A 370 -5.83 -7.90 -16.42
C LEU A 370 -7.14 -7.27 -16.91
N ALA A 371 -7.98 -6.77 -16.00
CA ALA A 371 -9.18 -6.00 -16.35
C ALA A 371 -8.84 -4.72 -17.14
N THR A 372 -7.77 -4.02 -16.75
CA THR A 372 -7.29 -2.83 -17.47
C THR A 372 -6.74 -3.18 -18.87
N ILE A 373 -6.07 -4.31 -19.03
CA ILE A 373 -5.61 -4.81 -20.33
C ILE A 373 -6.80 -5.09 -21.23
N TYR A 374 -7.81 -5.80 -20.75
CA TYR A 374 -9.06 -5.99 -21.50
C TYR A 374 -9.70 -4.66 -21.90
N ARG A 375 -9.81 -3.70 -20.97
CA ARG A 375 -10.37 -2.38 -21.25
C ARG A 375 -9.59 -1.61 -22.34
N ARG A 376 -8.26 -1.74 -22.38
CA ARG A 376 -7.39 -0.99 -23.30
C ARG A 376 -7.14 -1.70 -24.63
N GLN A 377 -7.07 -3.03 -24.63
CA GLN A 377 -6.60 -3.85 -25.76
C GLN A 377 -7.63 -4.89 -26.21
N GLY A 378 -8.78 -4.98 -25.54
CA GLY A 378 -9.84 -5.94 -25.83
C GLY A 378 -9.50 -7.37 -25.43
N LEU A 379 -10.36 -8.30 -25.84
CA LEU A 379 -10.25 -9.72 -25.52
C LEU A 379 -8.93 -10.33 -26.02
N GLN A 380 -8.50 -10.00 -27.24
CA GLN A 380 -7.27 -10.54 -27.80
C GLN A 380 -6.03 -10.10 -27.00
N GLY A 381 -5.99 -8.85 -26.54
CA GLY A 381 -4.91 -8.37 -25.67
C GLY A 381 -4.85 -9.13 -24.35
N LEU A 382 -6.00 -9.42 -23.76
CA LEU A 382 -6.08 -10.24 -22.54
C LEU A 382 -5.62 -11.69 -22.79
N ILE A 383 -6.03 -12.31 -23.91
CA ILE A 383 -5.60 -13.67 -24.27
C ILE A 383 -4.08 -13.72 -24.47
N ASN A 384 -3.53 -12.76 -25.22
CA ASN A 384 -2.09 -12.68 -25.46
C ASN A 384 -1.33 -12.50 -24.15
N GLU A 385 -1.84 -11.66 -23.23
CA GLU A 385 -1.23 -11.46 -21.92
C GLU A 385 -1.23 -12.74 -21.08
N LEU A 386 -2.37 -13.45 -21.01
CA LEU A 386 -2.45 -14.73 -20.28
C LEU A 386 -1.48 -15.77 -20.86
N GLY A 387 -1.23 -15.75 -22.16
CA GLY A 387 -0.24 -16.63 -22.82
C GLY A 387 1.23 -16.32 -22.50
N ARG A 388 1.54 -15.23 -21.79
CA ARG A 388 2.92 -14.91 -21.35
C ARG A 388 3.33 -15.64 -20.07
N PHE A 389 2.39 -16.29 -19.39
CA PHE A 389 2.57 -16.94 -18.09
C PHE A 389 2.37 -18.44 -18.19
#